data_AF-A0A1E3J5I1-F1
#
_entry.id   AF-A0A1E3J5I1-F1
#
_cell.length_a   1.000
_cell.length_b   1.000
_cell.length_c   1.000
_cell.angle_alpha   90.00
_cell.angle_beta   90.00
_cell.angle_gamma   90.00
#
_symmetry.space_group_name_H-M   'P 1'
#
loop_
_entity.id
_entity.type
_entity.pdbx_description
1 polymer ?
#
loop_
_entity_poly.entity_id
_entity_poly.type
_entity_poly.pdbx_seq_one_letter_code
_entity_poly.pdbx_strand_id
1 'polypeptide(L)'
;MSSISHLLPTNVRSTRLLPIAILIFLLFLFLPSLLPKRVGLLPSTPSHKVTVSSGGTLTHESREWLGKSVSLQDVLEMGRRRVEAKVKEYDAVGTKKQLGIDIPKHLSMEEYTEQLKESWQKWFIAPSSSAFSRHTAPSSPTDDLLKHTLSHLSLVPPELLPSSQASIPRYVYTTDLKTPKELPDQFTSWITENHEWTTMFVRDGDIDGWLEQAVGVAPGSRLGQSLEQQVSGEGGEPDRKRKRTVGVPRVVEEMEWLKADWGVVRADMFRYLILLINGGVYTDTDTASVLPLERWGISHKTYPPDPLLRSLPHLVSLISSSSSSSPPPPPEDETEPNLIVAIEIDALATNADWQRQSFVRGLQVVQWTIVGKRGHPVFLDVIGHALGWGEKVRAEEQRGKRDGEAEREKKDGEILEWSGPGAFTDSVFRYLLVRYGFHPNEASGLKQPLRVGDVVLMPVNSFRADASEGFQGDHKVVWHG
;
A
#
# COMPACT_ATOMS: atom_id res chain seq x y z
N MET A 1 -24.46 -64.70 -27.77
CA MET A 1 -23.94 -63.82 -28.84
C MET A 1 -23.72 -62.44 -28.25
N SER A 2 -22.44 -62.01 -28.26
CA SER A 2 -21.91 -60.64 -28.25
C SER A 2 -20.84 -60.46 -27.18
N SER A 3 -19.61 -60.70 -27.60
CA SER A 3 -18.36 -60.35 -26.93
C SER A 3 -17.85 -59.10 -27.63
N ILE A 4 -17.67 -57.98 -26.92
CA ILE A 4 -17.08 -56.77 -27.47
C ILE A 4 -15.68 -56.62 -26.90
N SER A 5 -14.70 -56.89 -27.77
CA SER A 5 -13.28 -56.69 -27.59
C SER A 5 -12.90 -55.20 -27.65
N HIS A 6 -12.01 -54.81 -26.75
CA HIS A 6 -11.34 -53.51 -26.67
C HIS A 6 -10.62 -53.10 -27.97
N LEU A 7 -10.79 -51.85 -28.38
CA LEU A 7 -9.87 -51.09 -29.24
C LEU A 7 -9.73 -49.66 -28.67
N LEU A 8 -8.52 -49.31 -28.24
CA LEU A 8 -8.08 -47.94 -27.96
C LEU A 8 -7.78 -47.21 -29.28
N PRO A 9 -7.99 -45.89 -29.35
CA PRO A 9 -7.13 -45.03 -30.14
C PRO A 9 -6.41 -43.98 -29.28
N THR A 10 -5.09 -44.02 -29.46
CA THR A 10 -4.03 -43.05 -29.24
C THR A 10 -4.38 -41.55 -29.18
N ASN A 11 -3.85 -40.89 -28.16
CA ASN A 11 -3.19 -39.56 -28.15
C ASN A 11 -3.54 -38.58 -29.29
N VAL A 12 -4.34 -37.54 -28.97
CA VAL A 12 -4.43 -36.32 -29.78
C VAL A 12 -3.71 -35.18 -29.06
N ARG A 13 -2.51 -34.85 -29.54
CA ARG A 13 -1.79 -33.61 -29.21
C ARG A 13 -2.54 -32.43 -29.82
N SER A 14 -3.13 -31.57 -28.99
CA SER A 14 -3.66 -30.26 -29.36
C SER A 14 -2.51 -29.26 -29.56
N THR A 15 -1.92 -29.22 -30.76
CA THR A 15 -0.85 -28.27 -31.13
C THR A 15 -1.29 -27.21 -32.16
N ARG A 16 -2.58 -27.16 -32.50
CA ARG A 16 -3.09 -26.27 -33.57
C ARG A 16 -3.85 -25.03 -33.09
N LEU A 17 -4.07 -24.84 -31.79
CA LEU A 17 -4.76 -23.66 -31.24
C LEU A 17 -3.80 -22.56 -30.78
N LEU A 18 -2.56 -22.91 -30.40
CA LEU A 18 -1.53 -21.97 -29.96
C LEU A 18 -1.08 -20.96 -31.06
N PRO A 19 -0.91 -21.36 -32.33
CA PRO A 19 -0.51 -20.42 -33.39
C PRO A 19 -1.61 -19.40 -33.72
N ILE A 20 -2.88 -19.80 -33.58
CA ILE A 20 -4.04 -18.94 -33.86
C ILE A 20 -4.20 -17.89 -32.77
N ALA A 21 -3.98 -18.26 -31.50
CA ALA A 21 -3.96 -17.30 -30.38
C ALA A 21 -2.81 -16.28 -30.51
N ILE A 22 -1.64 -16.71 -30.98
CA ILE A 22 -0.49 -15.83 -31.24
C ILE A 22 -0.77 -14.89 -32.43
N LEU A 23 -1.41 -15.37 -33.49
CA LEU A 23 -1.76 -14.54 -34.66
C LEU A 23 -2.82 -13.48 -34.31
N ILE A 24 -3.82 -13.81 -33.48
CA ILE A 24 -4.82 -12.86 -32.97
C ILE A 24 -4.17 -11.83 -32.04
N PHE A 25 -3.20 -12.26 -31.21
CA PHE A 25 -2.40 -11.38 -30.36
C PHE A 25 -1.53 -10.40 -31.18
N LEU A 26 -0.97 -10.84 -32.31
CA LEU A 26 -0.18 -9.98 -33.21
C LEU A 26 -1.05 -9.02 -34.03
N LEU A 27 -2.28 -9.39 -34.41
CA LEU A 27 -3.20 -8.49 -35.13
C LEU A 27 -3.69 -7.32 -34.25
N PHE A 28 -3.79 -7.53 -32.94
CA PHE A 28 -4.09 -6.46 -31.97
C PHE A 28 -2.90 -5.51 -31.69
N LEU A 29 -1.66 -5.95 -31.94
CA LEU A 29 -0.47 -5.12 -31.77
C LEU A 29 -0.30 -4.06 -32.89
N PHE A 30 -1.04 -4.15 -34.00
CA PHE A 30 -0.82 -3.32 -35.19
C PHE A 30 -1.90 -2.29 -35.55
N LEU A 31 -2.90 -2.04 -34.70
CA LEU A 31 -3.75 -0.84 -34.78
C LEU A 31 -3.72 -0.10 -33.44
N PRO A 32 -2.83 0.90 -33.28
CA PRO A 32 -3.29 2.28 -33.45
C PRO A 32 -2.18 3.23 -33.96
N SER A 33 -2.25 3.66 -35.22
CA SER A 33 -1.38 4.71 -35.78
C SER A 33 -2.08 6.07 -35.92
N LEU A 34 -3.15 6.34 -35.16
CA LEU A 34 -3.96 7.55 -35.34
C LEU A 34 -4.38 8.20 -34.01
N LEU A 35 -3.45 8.47 -33.09
CA LEU A 35 -3.68 9.46 -32.01
C LEU A 35 -2.38 10.20 -31.65
N PRO A 36 -2.43 11.52 -31.37
CA PRO A 36 -1.25 12.33 -31.14
C PRO A 36 -0.63 12.07 -29.75
N LYS A 37 0.70 12.01 -29.71
CA LYS A 37 1.52 11.83 -28.51
C LYS A 37 1.33 13.02 -27.55
N ARG A 38 0.90 12.76 -26.30
CA ARG A 38 1.10 13.69 -25.18
C ARG A 38 2.32 13.26 -24.36
N VAL A 39 3.14 14.25 -24.04
CA VAL A 39 4.39 14.18 -23.30
C VAL A 39 4.08 13.96 -21.81
N GLY A 40 4.77 13.01 -21.17
CA GLY A 40 4.64 12.69 -19.75
C GLY A 40 5.97 12.23 -19.16
N LEU A 41 6.25 12.67 -17.94
CA LEU A 41 7.55 12.73 -17.27
C LEU A 41 8.19 11.35 -17.02
N LEU A 42 9.37 11.14 -17.60
CA LEU A 42 10.44 10.33 -17.03
C LEU A 42 11.70 11.21 -17.00
N PRO A 43 12.59 11.10 -15.99
CA PRO A 43 13.97 11.52 -16.20
C PRO A 43 14.48 10.74 -17.42
N SER A 44 15.17 11.41 -18.34
CA SER A 44 15.63 10.84 -19.61
C SER A 44 16.43 9.56 -19.37
N THR A 45 15.76 8.41 -19.39
CA THR A 45 16.41 7.10 -19.44
C THR A 45 17.16 7.06 -20.77
N PRO A 46 18.47 6.70 -20.78
CA PRO A 46 19.17 6.53 -22.03
C PRO A 46 18.39 5.53 -22.88
N SER A 47 18.30 5.77 -24.19
CA SER A 47 17.57 4.92 -25.13
C SER A 47 18.32 3.61 -25.36
N HIS A 48 18.36 2.78 -24.33
CA HIS A 48 18.98 1.47 -24.39
C HIS A 48 18.12 0.56 -25.27
N LYS A 49 18.68 0.22 -26.44
CA LYS A 49 18.10 -0.68 -27.42
C LYS A 49 18.89 -1.98 -27.42
N VAL A 50 18.21 -3.10 -27.27
CA VAL A 50 18.80 -4.42 -27.49
C VAL A 50 18.55 -4.80 -28.93
N THR A 51 19.63 -5.02 -29.70
CA THR A 51 19.55 -5.47 -31.10
C THR A 51 19.81 -6.96 -31.15
N VAL A 52 18.94 -7.70 -31.82
CA VAL A 52 19.12 -9.14 -32.03
C VAL A 52 20.25 -9.37 -33.03
N SER A 53 21.35 -9.98 -32.56
CA SER A 53 22.52 -10.36 -33.36
C SER A 53 22.72 -11.88 -33.38
N SER A 54 23.39 -12.39 -34.42
CA SER A 54 23.55 -13.82 -34.68
C SER A 54 24.98 -14.27 -34.45
N GLY A 55 25.18 -15.25 -33.55
CA GLY A 55 26.44 -15.97 -33.36
C GLY A 55 26.44 -17.42 -33.89
N GLY A 56 25.37 -17.89 -34.55
CA GLY A 56 25.23 -19.30 -34.97
C GLY A 56 24.12 -19.55 -35.99
N THR A 57 23.87 -20.81 -36.34
CA THR A 57 22.86 -21.23 -37.34
C THR A 57 21.44 -20.92 -36.85
N LEU A 58 20.82 -19.90 -37.43
CA LEU A 58 19.49 -19.43 -37.06
C LEU A 58 18.37 -20.29 -37.64
N THR A 59 17.31 -20.50 -36.85
CA THR A 59 16.02 -21.02 -37.35
C THR A 59 15.33 -19.99 -38.27
N HIS A 60 14.38 -20.43 -39.09
CA HIS A 60 13.64 -19.53 -39.98
C HIS A 60 12.91 -18.41 -39.22
N GLU A 61 12.31 -18.72 -38.07
CA GLU A 61 11.66 -17.72 -37.20
C GLU A 61 12.68 -16.72 -36.63
N SER A 62 13.87 -17.18 -36.21
CA SER A 62 14.91 -16.29 -35.66
C SER A 62 15.49 -15.31 -36.69
N ARG A 63 15.43 -15.63 -37.99
CA ARG A 63 15.89 -14.74 -39.06
C ARG A 63 15.04 -13.49 -39.22
N GLU A 64 13.75 -13.56 -38.90
CA GLU A 64 12.84 -12.41 -38.98
C GLU A 64 13.11 -11.33 -37.91
N TRP A 65 13.90 -11.67 -36.89
CA TRP A 65 14.22 -10.79 -35.77
C TRP A 65 15.60 -10.14 -35.87
N LEU A 66 16.47 -10.62 -36.76
CA LEU A 66 17.79 -10.05 -37.02
C LEU A 66 17.71 -8.55 -37.33
N GLY A 67 18.48 -7.75 -36.60
CA GLY A 67 18.53 -6.29 -36.79
C GLY A 67 17.33 -5.52 -36.26
N LYS A 68 16.28 -6.20 -35.74
CA LYS A 68 15.23 -5.53 -34.96
C LYS A 68 15.76 -5.16 -33.59
N SER A 69 15.29 -4.03 -33.07
CA SER A 69 15.62 -3.54 -31.74
C SER A 69 14.37 -3.33 -30.92
N VAL A 70 14.43 -3.70 -29.64
CA VAL A 70 13.38 -3.43 -28.66
C VAL A 70 13.94 -2.48 -27.61
N SER A 71 13.21 -1.40 -27.30
CA SER A 71 13.59 -0.48 -26.25
C SER A 71 12.97 -0.90 -24.91
N LEU A 72 13.67 -0.64 -23.80
CA LEU A 72 13.10 -0.88 -22.47
C LEU A 72 11.77 -0.14 -22.25
N GLN A 73 11.66 1.06 -22.82
CA GLN A 73 10.44 1.86 -22.74
C GLN A 73 9.25 1.15 -23.38
N ASP A 74 9.44 0.47 -24.52
CA ASP A 74 8.37 -0.31 -25.18
C ASP A 74 7.94 -1.49 -24.30
N VAL A 75 8.90 -2.16 -23.65
CA VAL A 75 8.61 -3.28 -22.73
C VAL A 75 7.82 -2.81 -21.51
N LEU A 76 8.23 -1.69 -20.90
CA LEU A 76 7.53 -1.11 -19.75
C LEU A 76 6.11 -0.66 -20.14
N GLU A 77 5.95 -0.01 -21.30
CA GLU A 77 4.64 0.39 -21.81
C GLU A 77 3.72 -0.80 -22.09
N MET A 78 4.26 -1.89 -22.64
CA MET A 78 3.51 -3.14 -22.80
C MET A 78 3.12 -3.76 -21.44
N GLY A 79 4.03 -3.75 -20.47
CA GLY A 79 3.75 -4.21 -19.11
C GLY A 79 2.61 -3.41 -18.47
N ARG A 80 2.67 -2.08 -18.58
CA ARG A 80 1.63 -1.16 -18.11
C ARG A 80 0.27 -1.47 -18.72
N ARG A 81 0.20 -1.64 -20.05
CA ARG A 81 -1.04 -1.99 -20.76
C ARG A 81 -1.64 -3.33 -20.29
N ARG A 82 -0.80 -4.30 -19.92
CA ARG A 82 -1.27 -5.59 -19.41
C ARG A 82 -1.88 -5.47 -18.01
N VAL A 83 -1.30 -4.64 -17.14
CA VAL A 83 -1.91 -4.29 -15.84
C VAL A 83 -3.22 -3.52 -16.06
N GLU A 84 -3.22 -2.51 -16.93
CA GLU A 84 -4.44 -1.75 -17.25
C GLU A 84 -5.57 -2.62 -17.82
N ALA A 85 -5.25 -3.65 -18.60
CA ALA A 85 -6.24 -4.60 -19.09
C ALA A 85 -6.92 -5.32 -17.91
N LYS A 86 -6.14 -5.76 -16.92
CA LYS A 86 -6.67 -6.34 -15.68
C LYS A 86 -7.52 -5.34 -14.87
N VAL A 87 -7.09 -4.09 -14.77
CA VAL A 87 -7.89 -3.04 -14.12
C VAL A 87 -9.21 -2.80 -14.86
N LYS A 88 -9.24 -2.89 -16.19
CA LYS A 88 -10.47 -2.75 -16.97
C LYS A 88 -11.46 -3.90 -16.77
N GLU A 89 -10.96 -5.09 -16.46
CA GLU A 89 -11.77 -6.27 -16.12
C GLU A 89 -12.41 -6.18 -14.72
N TYR A 90 -11.96 -5.26 -13.86
CA TYR A 90 -12.45 -5.14 -12.49
C TYR A 90 -13.94 -4.73 -12.42
N ASP A 91 -14.75 -5.56 -11.78
CA ASP A 91 -16.17 -5.30 -11.50
C ASP A 91 -16.34 -4.46 -10.23
N ALA A 92 -16.13 -3.14 -10.35
CA ALA A 92 -16.29 -2.21 -9.23
C ALA A 92 -17.70 -2.24 -8.61
N VAL A 93 -18.74 -2.42 -9.43
CA VAL A 93 -20.14 -2.38 -8.96
C VAL A 93 -20.48 -3.65 -8.19
N GLY A 94 -20.16 -4.82 -8.75
CA GLY A 94 -20.38 -6.10 -8.09
C GLY A 94 -19.53 -6.22 -6.82
N THR A 95 -18.26 -5.81 -6.88
CA THR A 95 -17.35 -5.84 -5.72
C THR A 95 -17.85 -4.95 -4.59
N LYS A 96 -18.24 -3.70 -4.87
CA LYS A 96 -18.83 -2.81 -3.85
C LYS A 96 -20.11 -3.38 -3.26
N LYS A 97 -20.97 -3.96 -4.11
CA LYS A 97 -22.23 -4.57 -3.66
C LYS A 97 -22.02 -5.80 -2.77
N GLN A 98 -21.07 -6.67 -3.13
CA GLN A 98 -20.85 -7.96 -2.49
C GLN A 98 -19.96 -7.84 -1.25
N LEU A 99 -18.92 -6.99 -1.33
CA LEU A 99 -17.86 -6.89 -0.32
C LEU A 99 -17.75 -5.52 0.34
N GLY A 100 -18.53 -4.52 -0.07
CA GLY A 100 -18.38 -3.16 0.44
C GLY A 100 -17.11 -2.43 -0.02
N ILE A 101 -16.19 -3.09 -0.72
CA ILE A 101 -14.90 -2.52 -1.15
C ILE A 101 -15.14 -1.41 -2.18
N ASP A 102 -14.61 -0.21 -1.91
CA ASP A 102 -14.83 0.99 -2.71
C ASP A 102 -13.57 1.41 -3.47
N ILE A 103 -13.43 0.84 -4.68
CA ILE A 103 -12.35 1.18 -5.61
C ILE A 103 -12.97 1.75 -6.89
N PRO A 104 -12.52 2.92 -7.36
CA PRO A 104 -13.03 3.50 -8.60
C PRO A 104 -12.87 2.58 -9.79
N LYS A 105 -13.88 2.55 -10.66
CA LYS A 105 -13.81 1.81 -11.92
C LYS A 105 -12.74 2.44 -12.83
N HIS A 106 -11.90 1.61 -13.44
CA HIS A 106 -10.88 2.03 -14.40
C HIS A 106 -9.78 2.96 -13.86
N LEU A 107 -9.50 2.94 -12.55
CA LEU A 107 -8.41 3.73 -11.95
C LEU A 107 -7.05 3.32 -12.52
N SER A 108 -6.44 4.17 -13.34
CA SER A 108 -5.10 3.94 -13.90
C SER A 108 -3.99 4.16 -12.87
N MET A 109 -2.80 3.62 -13.16
CA MET A 109 -1.61 3.84 -12.35
C MET A 109 -1.19 5.31 -12.33
N GLU A 110 -1.36 6.01 -13.44
CA GLU A 110 -1.12 7.45 -13.54
C GLU A 110 -2.08 8.24 -12.65
N GLU A 111 -3.38 7.97 -12.73
CA GLU A 111 -4.38 8.65 -11.89
C GLU A 111 -4.13 8.41 -10.41
N TYR A 112 -3.83 7.18 -10.02
CA TYR A 112 -3.47 6.85 -8.64
C TYR A 112 -2.18 7.58 -8.20
N THR A 113 -1.16 7.62 -9.06
CA THR A 113 0.08 8.36 -8.81
C THR A 113 -0.18 9.85 -8.58
N GLU A 114 -1.03 10.48 -9.40
CA GLU A 114 -1.38 11.89 -9.24
C GLU A 114 -2.20 12.13 -7.97
N GLN A 115 -3.13 11.24 -7.61
CA GLN A 115 -3.88 11.34 -6.34
C GLN A 115 -2.95 11.33 -5.12
N LEU A 116 -1.91 10.49 -5.12
CA LEU A 116 -0.90 10.48 -4.05
C LEU A 116 -0.09 11.78 -4.00
N LYS A 117 0.32 12.31 -5.17
CA LYS A 117 1.04 13.60 -5.25
C LYS A 117 0.18 14.76 -4.75
N GLU A 118 -1.09 14.82 -5.16
CA GLU A 118 -2.03 15.83 -4.73
C GLU A 118 -2.27 15.75 -3.22
N SER A 119 -2.44 14.54 -2.69
CA SER A 119 -2.56 14.30 -1.25
C SER A 119 -1.32 14.76 -0.50
N TRP A 120 -0.13 14.40 -0.97
CA TRP A 120 1.14 14.84 -0.38
C TRP A 120 1.26 16.37 -0.38
N GLN A 121 1.04 16.99 -1.53
CA GLN A 121 1.14 18.44 -1.72
C GLN A 121 0.12 19.20 -0.86
N LYS A 122 -1.07 18.64 -0.66
CA LYS A 122 -2.12 19.24 0.17
C LYS A 122 -1.79 19.13 1.66
N TRP A 123 -1.32 17.97 2.11
CA TRP A 123 -1.28 17.64 3.54
C TRP A 123 0.09 17.81 4.20
N PHE A 124 1.16 17.45 3.49
CA PHE A 124 2.51 17.38 4.04
C PHE A 124 3.36 18.62 3.71
N ILE A 125 3.01 19.36 2.65
CA ILE A 125 3.73 20.58 2.28
C ILE A 125 3.07 21.79 2.95
N ALA A 126 3.83 22.50 3.77
CA ALA A 126 3.37 23.73 4.41
C ALA A 126 3.05 24.81 3.38
N PRO A 127 1.96 25.59 3.54
CA PRO A 127 1.69 26.75 2.70
C PRO A 127 2.83 27.77 2.86
N SER A 128 3.57 28.06 1.78
CA SER A 128 4.63 29.08 1.83
C SER A 128 4.04 30.49 1.95
N SER A 129 4.68 31.36 2.73
CA SER A 129 4.32 32.77 2.83
C SER A 129 4.90 33.64 1.71
N SER A 130 5.74 33.10 0.82
CA SER A 130 6.26 33.82 -0.34
C SER A 130 6.40 32.94 -1.59
N ALA A 131 6.10 33.53 -2.74
CA ALA A 131 6.22 32.92 -4.07
C ALA A 131 7.66 32.96 -4.62
N PHE A 132 8.65 33.30 -3.79
CA PHE A 132 9.95 33.78 -4.28
C PHE A 132 11.15 33.11 -3.59
N SER A 133 11.17 31.78 -3.51
CA SER A 133 12.42 31.00 -3.44
C SER A 133 12.12 29.50 -3.55
N ARG A 134 11.97 28.98 -4.78
CA ARG A 134 11.86 27.54 -5.04
C ARG A 134 13.01 26.97 -5.86
N HIS A 135 13.97 27.80 -6.28
CA HIS A 135 14.98 27.37 -7.26
C HIS A 135 16.34 26.98 -6.67
N THR A 136 16.56 27.10 -5.35
CA THR A 136 17.89 26.81 -4.76
C THR A 136 17.87 26.18 -3.36
N ALA A 137 16.73 25.73 -2.85
CA ALA A 137 16.70 25.02 -1.56
C ALA A 137 17.09 23.53 -1.75
N PRO A 138 17.92 22.94 -0.86
CA PRO A 138 18.17 21.50 -0.85
C PRO A 138 16.85 20.73 -0.68
N SER A 139 16.77 19.50 -1.20
CA SER A 139 15.57 18.66 -1.04
C SER A 139 15.24 18.52 0.45
N SER A 140 14.00 18.85 0.81
CA SER A 140 13.54 18.60 2.18
C SER A 140 13.49 17.09 2.42
N PRO A 141 13.73 16.58 3.65
CA PRO A 141 13.52 15.17 4.00
C PRO A 141 12.14 14.64 3.60
N THR A 142 11.14 15.51 3.51
CA THR A 142 9.79 15.24 3.01
C THR A 142 9.75 14.96 1.50
N ASP A 143 10.52 15.69 0.69
CA ASP A 143 10.53 15.50 -0.78
C ASP A 143 11.16 14.16 -1.16
N ASP A 144 12.13 13.71 -0.39
CA ASP A 144 12.78 12.42 -0.61
C ASP A 144 11.87 11.25 -0.21
N LEU A 145 11.01 11.43 0.80
CA LEU A 145 9.99 10.44 1.15
C LEU A 145 8.94 10.28 0.04
N LEU A 146 8.42 11.38 -0.54
CA LEU A 146 7.47 11.27 -1.66
C LEU A 146 8.11 10.57 -2.87
N LYS A 147 9.34 10.94 -3.26
CA LYS A 147 10.04 10.26 -4.36
C LYS A 147 10.18 8.76 -4.09
N HIS A 148 10.53 8.39 -2.87
CA HIS A 148 10.63 7.00 -2.46
C HIS A 148 9.27 6.30 -2.55
N THR A 149 8.20 6.92 -2.03
CA THR A 149 6.84 6.39 -2.14
C THR A 149 6.41 6.14 -3.57
N LEU A 150 6.59 7.11 -4.45
CA LEU A 150 6.23 6.96 -5.86
C LEU A 150 7.09 5.92 -6.59
N SER A 151 8.28 5.61 -6.09
CA SER A 151 9.12 4.56 -6.68
C SER A 151 8.52 3.15 -6.55
N HIS A 152 7.67 2.89 -5.56
CA HIS A 152 6.92 1.62 -5.44
C HIS A 152 5.91 1.40 -6.58
N LEU A 153 5.51 2.48 -7.27
CA LEU A 153 4.62 2.40 -8.42
C LEU A 153 5.37 2.17 -9.74
N SER A 154 6.70 2.18 -9.70
CA SER A 154 7.53 1.86 -10.86
C SER A 154 7.38 0.39 -11.26
N LEU A 155 7.19 0.15 -12.56
CA LEU A 155 7.35 -1.19 -13.16
C LEU A 155 8.82 -1.59 -13.32
N VAL A 156 9.75 -0.63 -13.24
CA VAL A 156 11.19 -0.92 -13.16
C VAL A 156 11.49 -1.45 -11.76
N PRO A 157 12.12 -2.63 -11.64
CA PRO A 157 12.41 -3.24 -10.36
C PRO A 157 13.22 -2.31 -9.43
N PRO A 158 12.86 -2.24 -8.14
CA PRO A 158 13.52 -1.34 -7.20
C PRO A 158 15.02 -1.61 -7.08
N GLU A 159 15.50 -2.84 -7.25
CA GLU A 159 16.90 -3.26 -7.06
C GLU A 159 17.89 -2.51 -7.98
N LEU A 160 17.38 -1.86 -9.02
CA LEU A 160 18.12 -1.04 -9.97
C LEU A 160 18.04 0.46 -9.65
N LEU A 161 17.28 0.84 -8.61
CA LEU A 161 17.19 2.18 -8.05
C LEU A 161 18.10 2.28 -6.81
N PRO A 162 19.08 3.21 -6.77
CA PRO A 162 20.08 3.30 -5.69
C PRO A 162 19.53 3.46 -4.26
N SER A 163 18.25 3.79 -4.09
CA SER A 163 17.60 4.12 -2.81
C SER A 163 16.64 3.05 -2.28
N SER A 164 16.44 1.91 -2.96
CA SER A 164 15.37 0.96 -2.62
C SER A 164 15.78 -0.22 -1.72
N GLN A 165 17.08 -0.42 -1.47
CA GLN A 165 17.61 -1.65 -0.88
C GLN A 165 17.52 -1.72 0.65
N ALA A 166 16.95 -0.72 1.33
CA ALA A 166 16.81 -0.78 2.78
C ALA A 166 15.80 -1.86 3.19
N SER A 167 16.17 -2.75 4.11
CA SER A 167 15.23 -3.72 4.71
C SER A 167 14.12 -3.02 5.49
N ILE A 168 13.09 -3.75 5.91
CA ILE A 168 12.12 -3.19 6.86
C ILE A 168 12.88 -2.77 8.14
N PRO A 169 12.72 -1.52 8.61
CA PRO A 169 13.35 -1.08 9.85
C PRO A 169 12.86 -1.89 11.03
N ARG A 170 13.79 -2.39 11.86
CA ARG A 170 13.51 -3.33 12.96
C ARG A 170 12.95 -2.65 14.21
N TYR A 171 11.83 -1.95 14.04
CA TYR A 171 11.10 -1.28 15.12
C TYR A 171 9.67 -1.81 15.21
N VAL A 172 9.20 -2.05 16.43
CA VAL A 172 7.80 -2.37 16.75
C VAL A 172 7.21 -1.19 17.52
N TYR A 173 6.25 -0.49 16.93
CA TYR A 173 5.57 0.65 17.53
C TYR A 173 4.25 0.22 18.14
N THR A 174 3.94 0.81 19.29
CA THR A 174 2.62 0.71 19.90
C THR A 174 2.27 2.01 20.62
N THR A 175 0.98 2.28 20.73
CA THR A 175 0.43 3.46 21.40
C THR A 175 -0.41 2.99 22.58
N ASP A 176 0.07 3.25 23.80
CA ASP A 176 -0.73 3.09 25.02
C ASP A 176 -0.62 4.36 25.87
N LEU A 177 -1.67 4.62 26.64
CA LEU A 177 -1.66 5.59 27.73
C LEU A 177 -0.91 5.05 28.95
N LYS A 178 -0.74 3.73 29.04
CA LYS A 178 -0.03 3.02 30.10
C LYS A 178 1.48 3.02 29.90
N THR A 179 2.22 2.97 31.01
CA THR A 179 3.68 2.86 30.94
C THR A 179 4.09 1.45 30.49
N PRO A 180 5.31 1.25 29.95
CA PRO A 180 5.78 -0.07 29.52
C PRO A 180 5.72 -1.18 30.59
N LYS A 181 5.70 -0.79 31.87
CA LYS A 181 5.59 -1.72 33.02
C LYS A 181 4.17 -2.17 33.32
N GLU A 182 3.17 -1.51 32.73
CA GLU A 182 1.74 -1.71 32.95
C GLU A 182 1.06 -2.33 31.72
N LEU A 183 1.85 -2.71 30.72
CA LEU A 183 1.33 -3.35 29.52
C LEU A 183 0.78 -4.73 29.84
N PRO A 184 -0.23 -5.18 29.08
CA PRO A 184 -0.74 -6.54 29.20
C PRO A 184 0.39 -7.57 29.06
N ASP A 185 0.36 -8.62 29.89
CA ASP A 185 1.37 -9.69 29.85
C ASP A 185 1.54 -10.26 28.43
N GLN A 186 0.44 -10.34 27.68
CA GLN A 186 0.42 -10.83 26.30
C GLN A 186 1.33 -10.02 25.36
N PHE A 187 1.48 -8.71 25.57
CA PHE A 187 2.34 -7.86 24.74
C PHE A 187 3.83 -8.17 24.94
N THR A 188 4.21 -8.74 26.09
CA THR A 188 5.60 -9.14 26.38
C THR A 188 6.15 -10.12 25.33
N SER A 189 5.28 -10.89 24.68
CA SER A 189 5.64 -11.77 23.56
C SER A 189 6.29 -11.02 22.40
N TRP A 190 5.90 -9.76 22.13
CA TRP A 190 6.52 -8.95 21.09
C TRP A 190 8.00 -8.68 21.36
N ILE A 191 8.40 -8.53 22.62
CA ILE A 191 9.79 -8.29 23.02
C ILE A 191 10.57 -9.61 23.10
N THR A 192 9.92 -10.66 23.59
CA THR A 192 10.56 -11.96 23.86
C THR A 192 10.70 -12.83 22.62
N GLU A 193 9.78 -12.77 21.66
CA GLU A 193 9.89 -13.53 20.41
C GLU A 193 10.70 -12.79 19.33
N ASN A 194 10.88 -11.46 19.45
CA ASN A 194 11.52 -10.61 18.43
C ASN A 194 12.76 -9.89 18.98
N HIS A 195 13.73 -10.63 19.49
CA HIS A 195 14.94 -10.07 20.13
C HIS A 195 15.78 -9.14 19.24
N GLU A 196 15.68 -9.27 17.92
CA GLU A 196 16.37 -8.39 16.97
C GLU A 196 15.62 -7.08 16.69
N TRP A 197 14.43 -6.91 17.25
CA TRP A 197 13.55 -5.77 17.05
C TRP A 197 13.51 -4.88 18.30
N THR A 198 13.47 -3.57 18.08
CA THR A 198 13.34 -2.59 19.16
C THR A 198 11.89 -2.17 19.30
N THR A 199 11.29 -2.47 20.44
CA THR A 199 9.93 -2.02 20.76
C THR A 199 9.94 -0.56 21.25
N MET A 200 9.13 0.27 20.60
CA MET A 200 8.98 1.70 20.84
C MET A 200 7.59 1.99 21.39
N PHE A 201 7.54 2.46 22.62
CA PHE A 201 6.30 2.90 23.27
C PHE A 201 6.10 4.39 23.02
N VAL A 202 5.09 4.72 22.23
CA VAL A 202 4.81 6.11 21.86
C VAL A 202 3.64 6.61 22.71
N ARG A 203 3.91 7.60 23.56
CA ARG A 203 2.88 8.24 24.37
C ARG A 203 2.12 9.27 23.54
N ASP A 204 0.83 9.43 23.79
CA ASP A 204 -0.03 10.38 23.08
C ASP A 204 0.51 11.82 23.05
N GLY A 205 1.12 12.26 24.16
CA GLY A 205 1.72 13.59 24.28
C GLY A 205 3.00 13.79 23.46
N ASP A 206 3.67 12.70 23.07
CA ASP A 206 4.89 12.74 22.27
C ASP A 206 4.60 12.70 20.75
N ILE A 207 3.38 12.28 20.35
CA ILE A 207 2.97 12.16 18.94
C ILE A 207 3.10 13.51 18.20
N ASP A 208 2.64 14.60 18.82
CA ASP A 208 2.60 15.91 18.18
C ASP A 208 4.02 16.42 17.89
N GLY A 209 4.92 16.35 18.89
CA GLY A 209 6.31 16.76 18.75
C GLY A 209 7.10 15.88 17.78
N TRP A 210 6.86 14.56 17.80
CA TRP A 210 7.44 13.64 16.82
C TRP A 210 7.00 13.98 15.40
N LEU A 211 5.69 14.20 15.18
CA LEU A 211 5.16 14.48 13.86
C LEU A 211 5.70 15.80 13.32
N GLU A 212 5.68 16.86 14.13
CA GLU A 212 6.27 18.17 13.80
C GLU A 212 7.72 18.02 13.32
N GLN A 213 8.55 17.32 14.08
CA GLN A 213 9.94 17.06 13.70
C GLN A 213 10.02 16.26 12.39
N ALA A 214 9.19 15.24 12.22
CA ALA A 214 9.20 14.36 11.06
C ALA A 214 8.81 15.07 9.76
N VAL A 215 7.93 16.07 9.83
CA VAL A 215 7.52 16.89 8.68
C VAL A 215 8.31 18.20 8.54
N GLY A 216 9.40 18.36 9.31
CA GLY A 216 10.33 19.49 9.18
C GLY A 216 9.83 20.80 9.79
N VAL A 217 8.90 20.75 10.76
CA VAL A 217 8.50 21.91 11.55
C VAL A 217 9.60 22.22 12.57
N ALA A 218 10.07 23.47 12.60
CA ALA A 218 11.14 23.88 13.49
C ALA A 218 10.71 23.77 14.97
N PRO A 219 11.56 23.23 15.88
CA PRO A 219 11.30 23.21 17.31
C PRO A 219 11.00 24.62 17.84
N GLY A 220 9.87 24.80 18.53
CA GLY A 220 9.45 26.11 19.06
C GLY A 220 8.71 27.02 18.06
N SER A 221 8.34 26.53 16.88
CA SER A 221 7.33 27.20 16.05
C SER A 221 6.01 27.32 16.84
N ARG A 222 5.25 28.40 16.60
CA ARG A 222 4.22 28.97 17.52
C ARG A 222 2.96 28.11 17.80
N LEU A 223 2.99 26.78 17.67
CA LEU A 223 1.91 25.92 18.18
C LEU A 223 1.99 25.80 19.71
N GLY A 224 3.20 25.58 20.27
CA GLY A 224 3.40 25.40 21.71
C GLY A 224 3.17 26.66 22.57
N GLN A 225 3.61 27.83 22.12
CA GLN A 225 3.47 29.08 22.91
C GLN A 225 2.08 29.70 22.86
N SER A 226 1.28 29.44 21.81
CA SER A 226 -0.02 30.09 21.67
C SER A 226 -1.12 29.46 22.53
N LEU A 227 -0.89 28.26 23.09
CA LEU A 227 -1.89 27.50 23.86
C LEU A 227 -1.66 27.54 25.38
N GLU A 228 -0.41 27.59 25.86
CA GLU A 228 -0.14 27.71 27.30
C GLU A 228 -0.61 29.05 27.89
N GLN A 229 -0.61 30.14 27.10
CA GLN A 229 -1.16 31.43 27.53
C GLN A 229 -2.70 31.51 27.50
N GLN A 230 -3.40 30.50 26.99
CA GLN A 230 -4.88 30.49 26.95
C GLN A 230 -5.55 29.73 28.11
N VAL A 231 -4.79 29.01 28.94
CA VAL A 231 -5.35 28.25 30.08
C VAL A 231 -5.36 29.06 31.39
N SER A 232 -4.70 30.23 31.44
CA SER A 232 -4.60 31.06 32.65
C SER A 232 -5.58 32.25 32.69
N GLY A 233 -6.64 32.27 31.87
CA GLY A 233 -7.64 33.34 31.85
C GLY A 233 -9.03 32.84 32.28
N GLU A 234 -9.40 33.08 33.53
CA GLU A 234 -10.77 32.88 34.02
C GLU A 234 -11.77 33.79 33.26
N GLY A 235 -12.90 33.22 32.85
CA GLY A 235 -14.13 33.96 32.57
C GLY A 235 -14.24 34.64 31.20
N GLY A 236 -14.39 33.88 30.12
CA GLY A 236 -14.83 34.41 28.83
C GLY A 236 -14.92 33.32 27.77
N GLU A 237 -16.12 33.14 27.19
CA GLU A 237 -16.38 32.18 26.12
C GLU A 237 -15.49 32.46 24.89
N PRO A 238 -14.62 31.51 24.46
CA PRO A 238 -13.66 31.80 23.41
C PRO A 238 -14.30 31.66 22.03
N ASP A 239 -14.47 32.79 21.33
CA ASP A 239 -14.72 32.82 19.88
C ASP A 239 -13.49 32.19 19.16
N ARG A 240 -13.53 30.87 18.97
CA ARG A 240 -12.45 30.05 18.39
C ARG A 240 -12.34 30.25 16.87
N LYS A 241 -11.99 31.45 16.42
CA LYS A 241 -11.40 31.64 15.08
C LYS A 241 -9.92 31.26 15.13
N ARG A 242 -9.62 29.95 15.05
CA ARG A 242 -8.23 29.45 14.89
C ARG A 242 -7.61 30.09 13.64
N LYS A 243 -6.74 31.08 13.81
CA LYS A 243 -5.94 31.66 12.69
C LYS A 243 -4.96 30.58 12.22
N ARG A 244 -4.95 30.29 10.92
CA ARG A 244 -4.04 29.31 10.28
C ARG A 244 -2.58 29.64 10.62
N THR A 245 -1.84 28.65 11.10
CA THR A 245 -0.44 28.86 11.50
C THR A 245 0.43 28.80 10.25
N VAL A 246 1.04 29.93 9.89
CA VAL A 246 1.93 30.01 8.72
C VAL A 246 3.13 29.08 8.95
N GLY A 247 3.44 28.23 7.97
CA GLY A 247 4.60 27.34 7.99
C GLY A 247 4.37 25.96 8.64
N VAL A 248 3.14 25.64 9.07
CA VAL A 248 2.79 24.32 9.63
C VAL A 248 2.06 23.49 8.57
N PRO A 249 2.51 22.25 8.27
CA PRO A 249 1.78 21.34 7.40
C PRO A 249 0.39 21.00 7.93
N ARG A 250 -0.59 20.86 7.03
CA ARG A 250 -1.99 20.62 7.40
C ARG A 250 -2.21 19.31 8.14
N VAL A 251 -1.37 18.29 7.89
CA VAL A 251 -1.42 17.02 8.63
C VAL A 251 -1.21 17.21 10.14
N VAL A 252 -0.35 18.15 10.55
CA VAL A 252 -0.11 18.48 11.97
C VAL A 252 -1.35 19.15 12.57
N GLU A 253 -1.92 20.12 11.85
CA GLU A 253 -3.15 20.79 12.28
C GLU A 253 -4.32 19.81 12.43
N GLU A 254 -4.40 18.81 11.55
CA GLU A 254 -5.43 17.78 11.59
C GLU A 254 -5.26 16.85 12.80
N MET A 255 -4.05 16.35 13.03
CA MET A 255 -3.75 15.47 14.17
C MET A 255 -4.04 16.16 15.51
N GLU A 256 -3.73 17.45 15.63
CA GLU A 256 -4.04 18.23 16.83
C GLU A 256 -5.55 18.46 17.01
N TRP A 257 -6.30 18.65 15.92
CA TRP A 257 -7.76 18.75 16.01
C TRP A 257 -8.40 17.43 16.44
N LEU A 258 -7.91 16.29 15.93
CA LEU A 258 -8.44 14.97 16.29
C LEU A 258 -8.25 14.64 17.78
N LYS A 259 -7.27 15.27 18.44
CA LYS A 259 -6.96 15.08 19.87
C LYS A 259 -8.14 15.30 20.81
N ALA A 260 -9.02 16.24 20.47
CA ALA A 260 -10.10 16.65 21.36
C ALA A 260 -11.21 15.59 21.41
N ASP A 261 -11.78 15.27 20.26
CA ASP A 261 -13.02 14.49 20.16
C ASP A 261 -12.87 13.20 19.35
N TRP A 262 -11.75 13.00 18.67
CA TRP A 262 -11.59 11.93 17.67
C TRP A 262 -10.35 11.07 17.97
N GLY A 263 -10.18 10.68 19.24
CA GLY A 263 -9.01 9.92 19.71
C GLY A 263 -8.78 8.59 18.96
N VAL A 264 -9.85 7.85 18.64
CA VAL A 264 -9.75 6.61 17.85
C VAL A 264 -9.20 6.89 16.44
N VAL A 265 -9.73 7.92 15.77
CA VAL A 265 -9.25 8.34 14.45
C VAL A 265 -7.80 8.83 14.53
N ARG A 266 -7.43 9.53 15.60
CA ARG A 266 -6.03 9.96 15.84
C ARG A 266 -5.09 8.76 15.97
N ALA A 267 -5.50 7.71 16.67
CA ALA A 267 -4.72 6.47 16.81
C ALA A 267 -4.57 5.74 15.46
N ASP A 268 -5.67 5.62 14.70
CA ASP A 268 -5.65 5.10 13.33
C ASP A 268 -4.72 5.90 12.41
N MET A 269 -4.76 7.22 12.51
CA MET A 269 -3.87 8.08 11.73
C MET A 269 -2.42 7.90 12.13
N PHE A 270 -2.14 7.77 13.42
CA PHE A 270 -0.78 7.59 13.94
C PHE A 270 -0.15 6.30 13.39
N ARG A 271 -0.86 5.16 13.43
CA ARG A 271 -0.33 3.88 12.91
C ARG A 271 0.08 3.95 11.44
N TYR A 272 -0.67 4.68 10.62
CA TYR A 272 -0.29 4.87 9.22
C TYR A 272 0.86 5.87 9.07
N LEU A 273 0.85 6.97 9.83
CA LEU A 273 1.89 8.00 9.75
C LEU A 273 3.26 7.46 10.16
N ILE A 274 3.32 6.71 11.27
CA ILE A 274 4.58 6.14 11.75
C ILE A 274 5.13 5.12 10.74
N LEU A 275 4.27 4.32 10.10
CA LEU A 275 4.70 3.36 9.08
C LEU A 275 5.07 4.01 7.75
N LEU A 276 4.35 5.06 7.33
CA LEU A 276 4.72 5.84 6.14
C LEU A 276 6.10 6.48 6.33
N ILE A 277 6.33 7.12 7.47
CA ILE A 277 7.53 7.90 7.73
C ILE A 277 8.69 6.99 8.14
N ASN A 278 8.52 6.10 9.11
CA ASN A 278 9.61 5.32 9.65
C ASN A 278 9.67 3.89 9.09
N GLY A 279 8.56 3.33 8.62
CA GLY A 279 8.44 1.89 8.40
C GLY A 279 8.54 1.09 9.70
N GLY A 280 8.56 -0.24 9.59
CA GLY A 280 8.61 -1.18 10.73
C GLY A 280 7.28 -1.89 10.93
N VAL A 281 6.95 -2.17 12.18
CA VAL A 281 5.70 -2.84 12.58
C VAL A 281 4.93 -1.92 13.51
N TYR A 282 3.64 -1.74 13.27
CA TYR A 282 2.73 -1.21 14.28
C TYR A 282 1.87 -2.35 14.80
N THR A 283 1.60 -2.38 16.12
CA THR A 283 0.68 -3.33 16.72
C THR A 283 -0.02 -2.77 17.96
N ASP A 284 -1.32 -3.05 18.11
CA ASP A 284 -2.12 -2.66 19.28
C ASP A 284 -1.62 -3.38 20.55
N THR A 285 -1.90 -2.79 21.72
CA THR A 285 -1.26 -3.18 23.00
C THR A 285 -1.86 -4.45 23.58
N ASP A 286 -3.07 -4.79 23.16
CA ASP A 286 -3.79 -6.02 23.45
C ASP A 286 -3.47 -7.15 22.46
N THR A 287 -2.30 -7.11 21.82
CA THR A 287 -1.83 -8.15 20.91
C THR A 287 -0.63 -8.93 21.47
N ALA A 288 -0.47 -10.16 20.99
CA ALA A 288 0.67 -11.03 21.27
C ALA A 288 1.29 -11.56 19.98
N SER A 289 2.62 -11.48 19.89
CA SER A 289 3.43 -12.15 18.86
C SER A 289 3.48 -13.64 19.16
N VAL A 290 2.89 -14.46 18.30
CA VAL A 290 2.87 -15.93 18.46
C VAL A 290 4.11 -16.56 17.83
N LEU A 291 4.62 -15.95 16.76
CA LEU A 291 5.84 -16.36 16.08
C LEU A 291 6.69 -15.12 15.77
N PRO A 292 8.03 -15.26 15.78
CA PRO A 292 8.94 -14.20 15.38
C PRO A 292 8.61 -13.64 13.99
N LEU A 293 8.78 -12.33 13.81
CA LEU A 293 8.48 -11.59 12.58
C LEU A 293 9.17 -12.17 11.35
N GLU A 294 10.37 -12.74 11.49
CA GLU A 294 11.12 -13.38 10.42
C GLU A 294 10.40 -14.61 9.85
N ARG A 295 9.46 -15.19 10.59
CA ARG A 295 8.68 -16.35 10.16
C ARG A 295 7.40 -15.97 9.42
N TRP A 296 7.07 -14.68 9.35
CA TRP A 296 5.84 -14.22 8.74
C TRP A 296 5.94 -14.29 7.22
N GLY A 297 4.92 -14.82 6.57
CA GLY A 297 4.90 -14.95 5.12
C GLY A 297 5.81 -16.04 4.54
N ILE A 298 6.54 -16.82 5.37
CA ILE A 298 7.32 -17.97 4.89
C ILE A 298 6.39 -18.98 4.20
N SER A 299 6.91 -19.65 3.16
CA SER A 299 6.18 -20.64 2.35
C SER A 299 4.97 -20.06 1.61
N HIS A 300 5.05 -18.79 1.23
CA HIS A 300 4.02 -18.14 0.43
C HIS A 300 3.85 -18.78 -0.95
N LYS A 301 2.61 -18.76 -1.46
CA LYS A 301 2.36 -18.86 -2.90
C LYS A 301 2.68 -17.52 -3.55
N THR A 302 3.23 -17.54 -4.75
CA THR A 302 3.44 -16.32 -5.54
C THR A 302 2.28 -16.16 -6.50
N TYR A 303 1.58 -15.02 -6.44
CA TYR A 303 0.60 -14.64 -7.44
C TYR A 303 1.32 -14.49 -8.79
N PRO A 304 0.89 -15.18 -9.85
CA PRO A 304 1.65 -15.20 -11.09
C PRO A 304 1.66 -13.81 -11.73
N PRO A 305 2.80 -13.11 -11.78
CA PRO A 305 2.85 -11.88 -12.56
C PRO A 305 2.67 -12.22 -14.04
N ASP A 306 2.22 -11.23 -14.81
CA ASP A 306 2.23 -11.36 -16.27
C ASP A 306 3.63 -11.81 -16.76
N PRO A 307 3.74 -12.76 -17.72
CA PRO A 307 5.02 -13.27 -18.18
C PRO A 307 6.01 -12.18 -18.63
N LEU A 308 5.50 -11.06 -19.17
CA LEU A 308 6.31 -9.91 -19.53
C LEU A 308 6.89 -9.22 -18.29
N LEU A 309 6.05 -8.98 -17.27
CA LEU A 309 6.47 -8.36 -16.01
C LEU A 309 7.45 -9.26 -15.25
N ARG A 310 7.23 -10.58 -15.25
CA ARG A 310 8.17 -11.56 -14.70
C ARG A 310 9.56 -11.46 -15.31
N SER A 311 9.62 -11.15 -16.60
CA SER A 311 10.87 -11.08 -17.36
C SER A 311 11.57 -9.73 -17.25
N LEU A 312 10.90 -8.69 -16.75
CA LEU A 312 11.45 -7.32 -16.69
C LEU A 312 12.79 -7.22 -15.94
N PRO A 313 12.96 -7.79 -14.72
CA PRO A 313 14.24 -7.70 -14.02
C PRO A 313 15.40 -8.28 -14.83
N HIS A 314 15.18 -9.41 -15.50
CA HIS A 314 16.18 -10.03 -16.35
C HIS A 314 16.47 -9.19 -17.59
N LEU A 315 15.44 -8.67 -18.25
CA LEU A 315 15.59 -7.79 -19.42
C LEU A 315 16.36 -6.51 -19.07
N VAL A 316 16.08 -5.90 -17.92
CA VAL A 316 16.80 -4.71 -17.49
C VAL A 316 18.24 -5.07 -17.09
N SER A 317 18.47 -6.21 -16.42
CA SER A 317 19.82 -6.70 -16.12
C SER A 317 20.66 -6.88 -17.38
N LEU A 318 20.11 -7.46 -18.46
CA LEU A 318 20.80 -7.60 -19.76
C LEU A 318 21.16 -6.26 -20.39
N ILE A 319 20.32 -5.24 -20.18
CA ILE A 319 20.57 -3.88 -20.66
C ILE A 319 21.68 -3.21 -19.83
N SER A 320 21.60 -3.32 -18.50
CA SER A 320 22.52 -2.68 -17.54
C SER A 320 23.88 -3.38 -17.44
N SER A 321 23.97 -4.67 -17.73
CA SER A 321 25.23 -5.44 -17.75
C SER A 321 26.15 -5.09 -18.91
N SER A 322 25.70 -4.25 -19.86
CA SER A 322 26.60 -3.59 -20.81
C SER A 322 27.56 -2.59 -20.14
N SER A 323 27.37 -2.26 -18.84
CA SER A 323 28.22 -1.33 -18.09
C SER A 323 28.57 -1.73 -16.63
N SER A 324 28.14 -2.88 -16.10
CA SER A 324 28.60 -3.36 -14.77
C SER A 324 28.62 -4.89 -14.63
N SER A 325 29.62 -5.41 -13.92
CA SER A 325 29.84 -6.84 -13.63
C SER A 325 29.07 -7.35 -12.40
N SER A 326 27.94 -6.73 -12.06
CA SER A 326 27.17 -7.09 -10.87
C SER A 326 26.38 -8.38 -11.12
N PRO A 327 26.27 -9.30 -10.14
CA PRO A 327 25.40 -10.45 -10.27
C PRO A 327 23.93 -10.01 -10.48
N PRO A 328 23.11 -10.82 -11.17
CA PRO A 328 21.68 -10.53 -11.31
C PRO A 328 21.01 -10.45 -9.92
N PRO A 329 20.00 -9.58 -9.74
CA PRO A 329 19.27 -9.52 -8.48
C PRO A 329 18.60 -10.87 -8.18
N PRO A 330 18.42 -11.22 -6.88
CA PRO A 330 17.73 -12.44 -6.50
C PRO A 330 16.30 -12.48 -7.04
N PRO A 331 15.70 -13.68 -7.19
CA PRO A 331 14.29 -13.81 -7.52
C PRO A 331 13.41 -13.00 -6.55
N GLU A 332 12.32 -12.43 -7.05
CA GLU A 332 11.39 -11.63 -6.23
C GLU A 332 10.89 -12.44 -5.03
N ASP A 333 10.66 -13.73 -5.21
CA ASP A 333 10.27 -14.72 -4.20
C ASP A 333 11.32 -14.96 -3.08
N GLU A 334 12.54 -14.45 -3.22
CA GLU A 334 13.60 -14.53 -2.20
C GLU A 334 13.89 -13.17 -1.53
N THR A 335 13.25 -12.07 -1.97
CA THR A 335 13.41 -10.75 -1.35
C THR A 335 12.44 -10.52 -0.20
N GLU A 336 12.82 -9.66 0.75
CA GLU A 336 11.92 -9.22 1.82
C GLU A 336 10.71 -8.46 1.23
N PRO A 337 9.47 -8.73 1.67
CA PRO A 337 8.31 -7.97 1.22
C PRO A 337 8.36 -6.53 1.75
N ASN A 338 7.72 -5.60 1.02
CA ASN A 338 7.60 -4.21 1.46
C ASN A 338 6.36 -3.97 2.32
N LEU A 339 5.38 -4.88 2.31
CA LEU A 339 4.16 -4.80 3.12
C LEU A 339 3.70 -6.22 3.49
N ILE A 340 3.36 -6.45 4.76
CA ILE A 340 2.68 -7.68 5.20
C ILE A 340 1.40 -7.28 5.92
N VAL A 341 0.28 -7.82 5.43
CA VAL A 341 -1.06 -7.62 6.00
C VAL A 341 -1.80 -8.96 6.06
N ALA A 342 -2.84 -9.05 6.88
CA ALA A 342 -3.65 -10.27 7.01
C ALA A 342 -5.13 -10.02 6.71
N ILE A 343 -5.79 -11.01 6.14
CA ILE A 343 -7.25 -10.99 5.99
C ILE A 343 -7.89 -11.22 7.37
N GLU A 344 -8.75 -10.29 7.78
CA GLU A 344 -9.48 -10.33 9.05
C GLU A 344 -10.75 -11.15 8.92
N ILE A 345 -11.53 -10.91 7.87
CA ILE A 345 -12.73 -11.68 7.50
C ILE A 345 -12.74 -11.94 6.00
N ASP A 346 -13.21 -13.12 5.62
CA ASP A 346 -13.49 -13.54 4.25
C ASP A 346 -14.91 -14.10 4.13
N ALA A 347 -15.86 -13.21 3.88
CA ALA A 347 -17.26 -13.54 3.72
C ALA A 347 -17.54 -14.37 2.46
N LEU A 348 -16.70 -14.25 1.42
CA LEU A 348 -16.85 -15.03 0.19
C LEU A 348 -16.60 -16.51 0.44
N ALA A 349 -15.52 -16.85 1.15
CA ALA A 349 -15.18 -18.24 1.43
C ALA A 349 -16.05 -18.84 2.53
N THR A 350 -16.52 -18.03 3.47
CA THR A 350 -17.27 -18.49 4.65
C THR A 350 -18.79 -18.38 4.51
N ASN A 351 -19.28 -17.65 3.49
CA ASN A 351 -20.67 -17.20 3.38
C ASN A 351 -21.15 -16.42 4.63
N ALA A 352 -20.24 -15.75 5.34
CA ALA A 352 -20.58 -14.96 6.52
C ALA A 352 -21.38 -13.70 6.16
N ASP A 353 -22.35 -13.35 7.01
CA ASP A 353 -23.01 -12.04 6.96
C ASP A 353 -22.13 -11.02 7.71
N TRP A 354 -21.15 -10.48 7.00
CA TRP A 354 -20.13 -9.59 7.54
C TRP A 354 -20.72 -8.31 8.15
N GLN A 355 -21.84 -7.82 7.63
CA GLN A 355 -22.53 -6.63 8.17
C GLN A 355 -23.12 -6.90 9.55
N ARG A 356 -23.69 -8.10 9.77
CA ARG A 356 -24.18 -8.53 11.09
C ARG A 356 -23.05 -8.77 12.10
N GLN A 357 -21.85 -9.02 11.61
CA GLN A 357 -20.66 -9.21 12.42
C GLN A 357 -19.88 -7.89 12.66
N SER A 358 -20.50 -6.75 12.36
CA SER A 358 -19.94 -5.41 12.56
C SER A 358 -18.69 -5.10 11.72
N PHE A 359 -18.40 -5.89 10.68
CA PHE A 359 -17.38 -5.55 9.69
C PHE A 359 -17.93 -4.55 8.68
N VAL A 360 -17.03 -3.77 8.08
CA VAL A 360 -17.39 -2.79 7.03
C VAL A 360 -16.99 -3.26 5.63
N ARG A 361 -16.24 -4.36 5.54
CA ARG A 361 -15.94 -5.04 4.27
C ARG A 361 -16.19 -6.55 4.40
N GLY A 362 -16.71 -7.16 3.35
CA GLY A 362 -16.88 -8.62 3.23
C GLY A 362 -15.58 -9.36 2.98
N LEU A 363 -14.55 -8.65 2.53
CA LEU A 363 -13.17 -9.10 2.57
C LEU A 363 -12.37 -7.97 3.19
N GLN A 364 -12.03 -8.09 4.47
CA GLN A 364 -11.41 -7.01 5.25
C GLN A 364 -9.97 -7.37 5.61
N VAL A 365 -9.11 -6.36 5.66
CA VAL A 365 -7.72 -6.48 6.11
C VAL A 365 -7.60 -5.99 7.54
N VAL A 366 -6.84 -6.73 8.36
CA VAL A 366 -6.50 -6.35 9.73
C VAL A 366 -5.75 -5.01 9.75
N GLN A 367 -6.17 -4.12 10.64
CA GLN A 367 -5.60 -2.79 10.81
C GLN A 367 -4.79 -2.63 12.12
N TRP A 368 -5.02 -3.49 13.10
CA TRP A 368 -4.43 -3.40 14.44
C TRP A 368 -3.01 -3.99 14.52
N THR A 369 -2.56 -4.75 13.51
CA THR A 369 -1.15 -5.10 13.31
C THR A 369 -0.78 -4.96 11.84
N ILE A 370 0.23 -4.15 11.54
CA ILE A 370 0.66 -3.87 10.17
C ILE A 370 2.18 -3.85 10.09
N VAL A 371 2.74 -4.51 9.09
CA VAL A 371 4.17 -4.45 8.77
C VAL A 371 4.34 -3.68 7.47
N GLY A 372 5.23 -2.70 7.43
CA GLY A 372 5.46 -1.92 6.23
C GLY A 372 6.86 -1.32 6.14
N LYS A 373 7.41 -1.32 4.94
CA LYS A 373 8.59 -0.55 4.59
C LYS A 373 8.25 0.94 4.55
N ARG A 374 9.23 1.76 4.94
CA ARG A 374 9.14 3.22 4.87
C ARG A 374 8.66 3.63 3.47
N GLY A 375 7.70 4.54 3.42
CA GLY A 375 7.22 5.13 2.17
C GLY A 375 6.24 4.27 1.38
N HIS A 376 5.76 3.12 1.87
CA HIS A 376 4.82 2.31 1.09
C HIS A 376 3.54 3.10 0.69
N PRO A 377 3.10 3.09 -0.60
CA PRO A 377 1.98 3.92 -1.09
C PRO A 377 0.65 3.74 -0.37
N VAL A 378 0.36 2.52 0.10
CA VAL A 378 -0.87 2.21 0.86
C VAL A 378 -1.05 3.15 2.05
N PHE A 379 0.03 3.50 2.75
CA PHE A 379 -0.05 4.39 3.90
C PHE A 379 -0.38 5.82 3.50
N LEU A 380 0.25 6.35 2.45
CA LEU A 380 -0.05 7.70 1.96
C LEU A 380 -1.49 7.79 1.43
N ASP A 381 -1.98 6.72 0.80
CA ASP A 381 -3.36 6.62 0.30
C ASP A 381 -4.39 6.69 1.43
N VAL A 382 -4.28 5.81 2.44
CA VAL A 382 -5.23 5.78 3.57
C VAL A 382 -5.16 7.07 4.41
N ILE A 383 -3.97 7.65 4.59
CA ILE A 383 -3.80 8.96 5.23
C ILE A 383 -4.50 10.05 4.42
N GLY A 384 -4.29 10.09 3.10
CA GLY A 384 -4.92 11.08 2.23
C GLY A 384 -6.45 11.02 2.29
N HIS A 385 -7.00 9.80 2.26
CA HIS A 385 -8.44 9.54 2.46
C HIS A 385 -8.93 10.06 3.82
N ALA A 386 -8.29 9.64 4.91
CA ALA A 386 -8.72 9.98 6.25
C ALA A 386 -8.61 11.49 6.55
N LEU A 387 -7.56 12.17 6.09
CA LEU A 387 -7.45 13.62 6.21
C LEU A 387 -8.53 14.35 5.38
N GLY A 388 -8.84 13.83 4.18
CA GLY A 388 -9.92 14.34 3.34
C GLY A 388 -11.30 14.19 3.97
N TRP A 389 -11.53 13.10 4.70
CA TRP A 389 -12.76 12.88 5.46
C TRP A 389 -12.84 13.78 6.70
N GLY A 390 -11.74 13.96 7.42
CA GLY A 390 -11.66 14.88 8.57
C GLY A 390 -11.98 16.33 8.21
N GLU A 391 -11.54 16.78 7.03
CA GLU A 391 -11.94 18.10 6.49
C GLU A 391 -13.46 18.24 6.31
N LYS A 392 -14.13 17.19 5.82
CA LYS A 392 -15.59 17.17 5.66
C LYS A 392 -16.30 17.19 7.02
N VAL A 393 -15.91 16.31 7.93
CA VAL A 393 -16.50 16.21 9.28
C VAL A 393 -16.34 17.54 10.01
N ARG A 394 -15.15 18.14 9.98
CA ARG A 394 -14.90 19.45 10.58
C ARG A 394 -15.78 20.55 9.97
N ALA A 395 -15.93 20.58 8.65
CA ALA A 395 -16.77 21.58 7.98
C ALA A 395 -18.25 21.42 8.37
N GLU A 396 -18.73 20.18 8.52
CA GLU A 396 -20.08 19.85 8.98
C GLU A 396 -20.29 20.26 10.44
N GLU A 397 -19.36 19.94 11.35
CA GLU A 397 -19.42 20.38 12.76
C GLU A 397 -19.45 21.91 12.88
N GLN A 398 -18.65 22.61 12.07
CA GLN A 398 -18.66 24.08 12.05
C GLN A 398 -19.97 24.65 11.51
N ARG A 399 -20.65 23.94 10.60
CA ARG A 399 -21.98 24.33 10.13
C ARG A 399 -23.04 24.08 11.21
N GLY A 400 -23.08 22.90 11.80
CA GLY A 400 -24.03 22.57 12.87
C GLY A 400 -23.92 23.53 14.06
N LYS A 401 -22.69 23.89 14.48
CA LYS A 401 -22.47 24.90 15.52
C LYS A 401 -23.01 26.29 15.16
N ARG A 402 -22.93 26.70 13.88
CA ARG A 402 -23.49 27.97 13.42
C ARG A 402 -25.02 27.95 13.39
N ASP A 403 -25.59 26.80 13.07
CA ASP A 403 -27.03 26.61 12.92
C ASP A 403 -27.71 26.25 14.26
N GLY A 404 -26.95 26.16 15.35
CA GLY A 404 -27.45 25.82 16.69
C GLY A 404 -27.88 24.36 16.84
N GLU A 405 -27.35 23.47 15.99
CA GLU A 405 -27.62 22.04 16.04
C GLU A 405 -26.93 21.38 17.26
N ALA A 406 -27.52 20.30 17.76
CA ALA A 406 -26.91 19.48 18.80
C ALA A 406 -25.58 18.88 18.32
N GLU A 407 -24.72 18.50 19.28
CA GLU A 407 -23.45 17.84 18.96
C GLU A 407 -23.68 16.58 18.12
N ARG A 408 -22.77 16.38 17.15
CA ARG A 408 -22.84 15.25 16.22
C ARG A 408 -22.69 13.94 17.00
N GLU A 409 -23.64 13.04 16.81
CA GLU A 409 -23.49 11.66 17.26
C GLU A 409 -22.38 10.97 16.48
N LYS A 410 -21.37 10.47 17.19
CA LYS A 410 -20.27 9.68 16.61
C LYS A 410 -20.79 8.28 16.34
N LYS A 411 -20.87 7.89 15.08
CA LYS A 411 -21.30 6.55 14.68
C LYS A 411 -20.06 5.69 14.47
N ASP A 412 -19.96 4.57 15.19
CA ASP A 412 -18.80 3.67 15.10
C ASP A 412 -18.53 3.23 13.66
N GLY A 413 -19.58 2.91 12.90
CA GLY A 413 -19.45 2.58 11.47
C GLY A 413 -18.86 3.70 10.61
N GLU A 414 -19.05 4.97 10.98
CA GLU A 414 -18.42 6.10 10.29
C GLU A 414 -16.90 6.15 10.55
N ILE A 415 -16.47 5.84 11.78
CA ILE A 415 -15.03 5.79 12.14
C ILE A 415 -14.34 4.66 11.35
N LEU A 416 -15.00 3.50 11.24
CA LEU A 416 -14.49 2.35 10.48
C LEU A 416 -14.27 2.65 8.98
N GLU A 417 -15.08 3.55 8.42
CA GLU A 417 -14.98 4.03 7.03
C GLU A 417 -14.03 5.23 6.87
N TRP A 418 -13.87 6.03 7.92
CA TRP A 418 -13.02 7.21 7.92
C TRP A 418 -11.54 6.83 7.96
N SER A 419 -11.09 6.20 9.05
CA SER A 419 -9.68 5.87 9.27
C SER A 419 -9.46 4.40 9.62
N GLY A 420 -10.56 3.69 9.91
CA GLY A 420 -10.55 2.31 10.35
C GLY A 420 -10.28 1.29 9.25
N PRO A 421 -10.72 0.03 9.44
CA PRO A 421 -10.29 -1.08 8.61
C PRO A 421 -10.94 -1.04 7.21
N GLY A 422 -12.07 -0.36 7.04
CA GLY A 422 -12.68 -0.16 5.71
C GLY A 422 -11.79 0.70 4.80
N ALA A 423 -11.33 1.84 5.32
CA ALA A 423 -10.41 2.73 4.60
C ALA A 423 -9.09 2.02 4.26
N PHE A 424 -8.51 1.31 5.22
CA PHE A 424 -7.25 0.58 5.02
C PHE A 424 -7.38 -0.55 4.00
N THR A 425 -8.46 -1.34 4.10
CA THR A 425 -8.77 -2.41 3.16
C THR A 425 -8.86 -1.90 1.72
N ASP A 426 -9.60 -0.80 1.51
CA ASP A 426 -9.75 -0.21 0.20
C ASP A 426 -8.40 0.27 -0.36
N SER A 427 -7.54 0.88 0.48
CA SER A 427 -6.19 1.30 0.06
C SER A 427 -5.27 0.14 -0.30
N VAL A 428 -5.29 -0.95 0.48
CA VAL A 428 -4.51 -2.17 0.16
C VAL A 428 -4.95 -2.73 -1.20
N PHE A 429 -6.26 -2.97 -1.38
CA PHE A 429 -6.75 -3.57 -2.62
C PHE A 429 -6.66 -2.62 -3.82
N ARG A 430 -6.78 -1.30 -3.62
CA ARG A 430 -6.55 -0.30 -4.66
C ARG A 430 -5.11 -0.36 -5.15
N TYR A 431 -4.14 -0.39 -4.24
CA TYR A 431 -2.73 -0.55 -4.59
C TYR A 431 -2.48 -1.86 -5.35
N LEU A 432 -2.97 -2.99 -4.84
CA LEU A 432 -2.80 -4.30 -5.47
C LEU A 432 -3.42 -4.36 -6.88
N LEU A 433 -4.61 -3.78 -7.06
CA LEU A 433 -5.29 -3.72 -8.35
C LEU A 433 -4.51 -2.86 -9.34
N VAL A 434 -4.14 -1.64 -8.95
CA VAL A 434 -3.51 -0.67 -9.84
C VAL A 434 -2.07 -1.07 -10.17
N ARG A 435 -1.33 -1.67 -9.22
CA ARG A 435 0.08 -2.03 -9.40
C ARG A 435 0.28 -3.40 -10.01
N TYR A 436 -0.56 -4.38 -9.68
CA TYR A 436 -0.37 -5.79 -10.03
C TYR A 436 -1.55 -6.38 -10.82
N GLY A 437 -2.63 -5.63 -11.01
CA GLY A 437 -3.84 -6.16 -11.66
C GLY A 437 -4.55 -7.22 -10.81
N PHE A 438 -4.30 -7.25 -9.50
CA PHE A 438 -4.85 -8.22 -8.56
C PHE A 438 -6.23 -7.77 -8.08
N HIS A 439 -7.25 -8.58 -8.34
CA HIS A 439 -8.63 -8.27 -7.98
C HIS A 439 -8.92 -8.68 -6.53
N PRO A 440 -9.74 -7.92 -5.77
CA PRO A 440 -10.07 -8.26 -4.39
C PRO A 440 -10.55 -9.71 -4.19
N ASN A 441 -11.41 -10.20 -5.09
CA ASN A 441 -11.99 -11.55 -5.00
C ASN A 441 -10.92 -12.66 -5.07
N GLU A 442 -9.73 -12.38 -5.62
CA GLU A 442 -8.61 -13.33 -5.71
C GLU A 442 -7.90 -13.54 -4.36
N ALA A 443 -8.16 -12.68 -3.37
CA ALA A 443 -7.70 -12.86 -1.99
C ALA A 443 -8.67 -13.69 -1.13
N SER A 444 -9.78 -14.19 -1.69
CA SER A 444 -10.67 -15.11 -0.98
C SER A 444 -10.16 -16.55 -0.99
N GLY A 445 -10.41 -17.28 0.09
CA GLY A 445 -10.13 -18.70 0.23
C GLY A 445 -8.67 -19.04 0.51
N LEU A 446 -7.85 -18.06 0.91
CA LEU A 446 -6.44 -18.27 1.21
C LEU A 446 -6.26 -19.27 2.37
N LYS A 447 -5.39 -20.27 2.16
CA LYS A 447 -5.00 -21.28 3.17
C LYS A 447 -3.55 -21.17 3.61
N GLN A 448 -2.76 -20.40 2.89
CA GLN A 448 -1.36 -20.09 3.14
C GLN A 448 -1.09 -18.67 2.65
N PRO A 449 0.03 -18.03 3.05
CA PRO A 449 0.38 -16.70 2.58
C PRO A 449 0.42 -16.62 1.05
N LEU A 450 -0.06 -15.50 0.50
CA LEU A 450 0.01 -15.18 -0.92
C LEU A 450 0.83 -13.93 -1.11
N ARG A 451 1.93 -14.02 -1.86
CA ARG A 451 2.74 -12.89 -2.26
C ARG A 451 2.27 -12.32 -3.59
N VAL A 452 1.87 -11.07 -3.59
CA VAL A 452 1.48 -10.29 -4.77
C VAL A 452 2.50 -9.16 -4.93
N GLY A 453 3.52 -9.42 -5.74
CA GLY A 453 4.65 -8.51 -5.90
C GLY A 453 5.38 -8.24 -4.58
N ASP A 454 5.37 -6.98 -4.15
CA ASP A 454 5.97 -6.53 -2.90
C ASP A 454 5.07 -6.65 -1.65
N VAL A 455 3.85 -7.16 -1.79
CA VAL A 455 2.90 -7.34 -0.69
C VAL A 455 2.70 -8.82 -0.39
N VAL A 456 2.72 -9.19 0.90
CA VAL A 456 2.27 -10.51 1.36
C VAL A 456 0.91 -10.38 2.03
N LEU A 457 -0.07 -11.11 1.50
CA LEU A 457 -1.39 -11.31 2.08
C LEU A 457 -1.39 -12.60 2.89
N MET A 458 -1.50 -12.45 4.20
CA MET A 458 -1.63 -13.56 5.14
C MET A 458 -3.08 -14.06 5.19
N PRO A 459 -3.33 -15.37 5.26
CA PRO A 459 -4.69 -15.92 5.27
C PRO A 459 -5.47 -15.51 6.51
N VAL A 460 -6.80 -15.65 6.43
CA VAL A 460 -7.69 -15.57 7.59
C VAL A 460 -7.12 -16.47 8.68
N ASN A 461 -7.00 -15.93 9.89
CA ASN A 461 -6.43 -16.54 11.09
C ASN A 461 -4.95 -16.28 11.37
N SER A 462 -4.24 -15.59 10.48
CA SER A 462 -2.82 -15.27 10.74
C SER A 462 -2.68 -14.25 11.87
N PHE A 463 -3.54 -13.23 11.86
CA PHE A 463 -3.69 -12.20 12.90
C PHE A 463 -5.10 -12.36 13.49
N ARG A 464 -5.26 -13.04 14.64
CA ARG A 464 -6.59 -13.40 15.20
C ARG A 464 -6.93 -12.71 16.50
N ALA A 465 -8.20 -12.38 16.67
CA ALA A 465 -8.79 -11.84 17.91
C ALA A 465 -9.27 -12.88 18.95
N ASP A 466 -9.20 -14.20 18.69
CA ASP A 466 -9.64 -15.20 19.68
C ASP A 466 -8.76 -16.47 19.67
N ALA A 467 -8.23 -16.84 20.84
CA ALA A 467 -7.39 -18.01 21.06
C ALA A 467 -8.19 -19.30 21.31
N SER A 468 -9.49 -19.20 21.63
CA SER A 468 -10.33 -20.32 22.06
C SER A 468 -10.78 -21.27 20.93
N GLU A 469 -10.64 -20.85 19.67
CA GLU A 469 -11.17 -21.57 18.50
C GLU A 469 -10.25 -22.69 17.94
N GLY A 470 -9.79 -23.63 18.76
CA GLY A 470 -9.18 -24.90 18.29
C GLY A 470 -7.91 -24.77 17.42
N PHE A 471 -7.69 -25.72 16.49
CA PHE A 471 -6.51 -25.78 15.62
C PHE A 471 -6.55 -24.67 14.54
N GLN A 472 -5.55 -23.79 14.56
CA GLN A 472 -5.54 -22.50 13.87
C GLN A 472 -4.63 -22.44 12.63
N GLY A 473 -4.15 -23.61 12.17
CA GLY A 473 -3.27 -23.74 11.00
C GLY A 473 -1.82 -23.34 11.25
N ASP A 474 -0.96 -23.58 10.25
CA ASP A 474 0.50 -23.43 10.38
C ASP A 474 1.01 -21.98 10.29
N HIS A 475 0.12 -21.02 10.02
CA HIS A 475 0.45 -19.62 9.74
C HIS A 475 -0.08 -18.63 10.79
N LYS A 476 -0.45 -19.12 11.98
CA LYS A 476 -0.84 -18.25 13.11
C LYS A 476 0.38 -17.50 13.63
N VAL A 477 0.37 -16.17 13.55
CA VAL A 477 1.53 -15.34 13.88
C VAL A 477 1.23 -14.22 14.87
N VAL A 478 -0.02 -13.76 14.96
CA VAL A 478 -0.44 -12.77 15.97
C VAL A 478 -1.76 -13.18 16.61
N TRP A 479 -1.87 -12.92 17.91
CA TRP A 479 -3.10 -13.01 18.67
C TRP A 479 -3.49 -11.63 19.20
N HIS A 480 -4.78 -11.38 19.39
CA HIS A 480 -5.38 -10.18 19.97
C HIS A 480 -6.42 -10.66 21.00
N GLY A 481 -6.52 -10.05 22.18
CA GLY A 481 -7.55 -10.44 23.15
C GLY A 481 -7.56 -9.73 24.49
#